data_AF-A0A061N4G8-F1
#
_entry.id   AF-A0A061N4G8-F1
#
_cell.length_a   1.000
_cell.length_b   1.000
_cell.length_c   1.000
_cell.angle_alpha   90.00
_cell.angle_beta   90.00
_cell.angle_gamma   90.00
#
_symmetry.space_group_name_H-M   'P 1'
#
loop_
_entity.id
_entity.type
_entity.pdbx_description
1 polymer ?
#
loop_
_entity_poly.entity_id
_entity_poly.type
_entity_poly.pdbx_seq_one_letter_code
_entity_poly.pdbx_strand_id
1 'polypeptide(L)'
;MLKPLKWTMTVGLLSIALVACGNDEVDETEDVDTETEETEETDADDSTTEESDDVSVGGNETDADTAETLEQLDEVEEALVVYEGEEFVNVDLTLSVSEDEANDDLFERLESDVTEAIDERPIDLIVIVDGTAVHQSMIED
;
A
#
# COMPACT_ATOMS: atom_id res chain seq x y z
N MET A 1 -29.48 28.35 -25.26
CA MET A 1 -29.40 26.86 -25.23
C MET A 1 -28.19 26.47 -24.39
N LEU A 2 -28.36 25.45 -23.55
CA LEU A 2 -27.53 25.18 -22.37
C LEU A 2 -26.27 24.34 -22.66
N LYS A 3 -25.17 24.72 -21.96
CA LYS A 3 -24.05 23.92 -21.39
C LYS A 3 -23.02 23.29 -22.38
N PRO A 4 -21.72 23.21 -22.02
CA PRO A 4 -21.25 22.38 -20.89
C PRO A 4 -20.18 22.95 -19.93
N LEU A 5 -20.24 22.35 -18.73
CA LEU A 5 -19.23 22.05 -17.71
C LEU A 5 -18.07 23.03 -17.51
N LYS A 6 -18.07 23.67 -16.34
CA LYS A 6 -16.85 24.16 -15.68
C LYS A 6 -16.69 23.34 -14.40
N TRP A 7 -15.58 22.61 -14.32
CA TRP A 7 -14.98 22.15 -13.08
C TRP A 7 -14.83 23.33 -12.12
N THR A 8 -15.17 23.12 -10.85
CA THR A 8 -14.43 23.69 -9.71
C THR A 8 -14.87 22.96 -8.45
N MET A 9 -13.96 22.09 -8.00
CA MET A 9 -13.73 21.70 -6.63
C MET A 9 -13.85 22.92 -5.70
N THR A 10 -14.56 22.81 -4.59
CA THR A 10 -14.33 23.72 -3.46
C THR A 10 -14.40 22.90 -2.19
N VAL A 11 -13.19 22.60 -1.72
CA VAL A 11 -12.83 22.04 -0.43
C VAL A 11 -13.57 22.80 0.68
N GLY A 12 -14.26 22.05 1.54
CA GLY A 12 -14.87 22.60 2.74
C GLY A 12 -13.80 23.23 3.62
N LEU A 13 -13.97 24.51 3.94
CA LEU A 13 -13.17 25.25 4.91
C LEU A 13 -13.23 24.55 6.28
N LEU A 14 -12.20 23.76 6.60
CA LEU A 14 -11.98 23.30 7.97
C LEU A 14 -11.47 24.51 8.76
N SER A 15 -12.34 25.09 9.58
CA SER A 15 -11.97 26.18 10.49
C SER A 15 -11.02 25.67 11.57
N ILE A 16 -9.76 26.06 11.49
CA ILE A 16 -8.79 25.86 12.56
C ILE A 16 -9.07 26.92 13.63
N ALA A 17 -9.63 26.49 14.76
CA ALA A 17 -9.76 27.32 15.95
C ALA A 17 -8.39 27.44 16.63
N LEU A 18 -7.68 28.54 16.40
CA LEU A 18 -6.51 28.91 17.18
C LEU A 18 -6.98 29.49 18.53
N VAL A 19 -6.99 28.66 19.56
CA VAL A 19 -6.92 29.12 20.96
C VAL A 19 -5.49 29.62 21.18
N ALA A 20 -5.31 30.94 21.13
CA ALA A 20 -4.12 31.61 21.64
C ALA A 20 -4.51 32.35 22.93
N CYS A 21 -4.06 31.78 24.04
CA CYS A 21 -4.13 32.36 25.37
C CYS A 21 -2.92 33.29 25.55
N GLY A 22 -3.13 34.58 25.77
CA GLY A 22 -2.09 35.49 26.27
C GLY A 22 -2.12 36.87 25.64
N ASN A 23 -2.41 37.89 26.46
CA ASN A 23 -1.70 39.18 26.61
C ASN A 23 -0.76 39.56 25.46
N ASP A 24 -0.70 40.76 24.89
CA ASP A 24 -1.08 42.12 25.29
C ASP A 24 -0.58 42.96 24.08
N GLU A 25 -1.38 43.92 23.58
CA GLU A 25 -0.96 45.19 22.93
C GLU A 25 0.00 45.24 21.70
N VAL A 26 -0.46 45.99 20.65
CA VAL A 26 0.29 46.76 19.61
C VAL A 26 1.15 45.95 18.59
N ASP A 27 1.38 46.27 17.32
CA ASP A 27 1.11 47.33 16.34
C ASP A 27 1.54 46.78 14.95
N GLU A 28 0.84 47.17 13.88
CA GLU A 28 1.33 47.57 12.53
C GLU A 28 2.37 46.78 11.66
N THR A 29 2.10 46.87 10.33
CA THR A 29 2.97 46.70 9.12
C THR A 29 3.21 45.27 8.61
N GLU A 30 2.74 44.86 7.42
CA GLU A 30 2.96 45.30 6.01
C GLU A 30 4.31 44.79 5.42
N ASP A 31 4.16 44.01 4.34
CA ASP A 31 5.06 43.59 3.26
C ASP A 31 6.53 43.19 3.52
N VAL A 32 6.87 41.94 3.15
CA VAL A 32 8.10 41.64 2.39
C VAL A 32 7.81 40.50 1.38
N ASP A 33 7.77 40.90 0.12
CA ASP A 33 7.85 40.09 -1.09
C ASP A 33 9.25 39.45 -1.19
N THR A 34 9.33 38.16 -1.52
CA THR A 34 10.57 37.50 -1.95
C THR A 34 10.25 36.51 -3.06
N GLU A 35 10.36 37.02 -4.28
CA GLU A 35 11.03 36.42 -5.45
C GLU A 35 11.55 34.98 -5.24
N THR A 36 10.98 34.01 -5.96
CA THR A 36 11.63 32.70 -6.19
C THR A 36 11.78 32.47 -7.68
N GLU A 37 13.07 32.39 -8.04
CA GLU A 37 13.70 32.02 -9.30
C GLU A 37 12.96 30.97 -10.13
N GLU A 38 12.94 31.24 -11.43
CA GLU A 38 12.67 30.32 -12.53
C GLU A 38 13.73 29.21 -12.56
N THR A 39 13.32 27.95 -12.64
CA THR A 39 14.17 26.89 -13.21
C THR A 39 13.42 26.12 -14.26
N GLU A 40 14.04 26.13 -15.44
CA GLU A 40 13.60 25.63 -16.73
C GLU A 40 13.31 24.12 -16.77
N GLU A 41 12.53 23.83 -17.79
CA GLU A 41 12.02 22.57 -18.28
C GLU A 41 13.16 21.60 -18.68
N THR A 42 13.00 20.31 -18.38
CA THR A 42 13.62 19.24 -19.17
C THR A 42 12.61 18.13 -19.33
N ASP A 43 12.00 18.18 -20.51
CA ASP A 43 11.26 17.12 -21.17
C ASP A 43 12.20 15.91 -21.36
N ALA A 44 11.91 14.82 -20.64
CA ALA A 44 12.50 13.51 -20.91
C ALA A 44 11.34 12.53 -21.12
N ASP A 45 10.88 12.51 -22.37
CA ASP A 45 10.17 11.39 -22.97
C ASP A 45 11.10 10.17 -22.91
N ASP A 46 10.91 9.32 -21.90
CA ASP A 46 11.49 7.98 -21.86
C ASP A 46 10.37 6.98 -21.59
N SER A 47 10.04 6.22 -22.64
CA SER A 47 9.08 5.12 -22.59
C SER A 47 9.63 4.03 -21.67
N THR A 48 9.16 4.00 -20.41
CA THR A 48 9.39 2.87 -19.51
C THR A 48 8.17 1.94 -19.53
N THR A 49 8.41 0.80 -20.18
CA THR A 49 7.75 -0.49 -20.01
C THR A 49 7.30 -0.72 -18.58
N GLU A 50 6.08 -1.24 -18.41
CA GLU A 50 5.62 -1.87 -17.18
C GLU A 50 6.55 -3.04 -16.83
N GLU A 51 7.54 -2.79 -15.99
CA GLU A 51 8.35 -3.82 -15.35
C GLU A 51 8.47 -3.43 -13.88
N SER A 52 8.07 -4.35 -13.01
CA SER A 52 7.87 -4.24 -11.57
C SER A 52 8.97 -3.42 -10.88
N ASP A 53 8.58 -2.30 -10.26
CA ASP A 53 9.51 -1.48 -9.47
C ASP A 53 9.70 -2.16 -8.10
N ASP A 54 10.76 -2.97 -8.06
CA ASP A 54 11.46 -3.46 -6.88
C ASP A 54 11.88 -2.27 -6.00
N VAL A 55 11.07 -1.96 -4.98
CA VAL A 55 11.46 -1.00 -3.93
C VAL A 55 12.20 -1.76 -2.83
N SER A 56 13.42 -2.20 -3.13
CA SER A 56 14.36 -2.65 -2.09
C SER A 56 14.98 -1.44 -1.38
N VAL A 57 14.26 -0.92 -0.38
CA VAL A 57 14.78 0.04 0.62
C VAL A 57 14.58 -0.56 2.00
N GLY A 58 15.45 -1.52 2.34
CA GLY A 58 15.41 -2.33 3.56
C GLY A 58 15.87 -3.73 3.20
N GLY A 59 16.63 -4.40 4.05
CA GLY A 59 17.22 -5.72 3.76
C GLY A 59 16.21 -6.87 3.68
N ASN A 60 15.09 -6.65 3.01
CA ASN A 60 14.03 -7.61 2.79
C ASN A 60 14.29 -8.32 1.46
N GLU A 61 14.21 -9.65 1.46
CA GLU A 61 14.46 -10.48 0.28
C GLU A 61 13.13 -11.03 -0.22
N THR A 62 12.77 -10.76 -1.49
CA THR A 62 11.56 -11.32 -2.11
C THR A 62 11.84 -12.72 -2.64
N ASP A 63 10.90 -13.65 -2.47
CA ASP A 63 11.04 -15.05 -2.93
C ASP A 63 10.07 -15.35 -4.07
N ALA A 64 10.55 -15.14 -5.30
CA ALA A 64 9.74 -15.34 -6.50
C ALA A 64 9.40 -16.82 -6.76
N ASP A 65 10.29 -17.75 -6.42
CA ASP A 65 10.08 -19.19 -6.64
C ASP A 65 8.94 -19.72 -5.74
N THR A 66 8.89 -19.27 -4.49
CA THR A 66 7.83 -19.63 -3.54
C THR A 66 6.53 -18.91 -3.89
N ALA A 67 6.59 -17.64 -4.31
CA ALA A 67 5.42 -16.92 -4.82
C ALA A 67 4.79 -17.66 -6.01
N GLU A 68 5.57 -18.05 -7.03
CA GLU A 68 5.09 -18.82 -8.19
C GLU A 68 4.49 -20.18 -7.77
N THR A 69 4.98 -20.77 -6.68
CA THR A 69 4.41 -22.00 -6.11
C THR A 69 3.02 -21.75 -5.51
N LEU A 70 2.84 -20.65 -4.77
CA LEU A 70 1.57 -20.28 -4.16
C LEU A 70 0.53 -19.83 -5.19
N GLU A 71 0.96 -19.18 -6.29
CA GLU A 71 0.09 -18.79 -7.41
C GLU A 71 -0.46 -19.98 -8.22
N GLN A 72 0.07 -21.18 -8.01
CA GLN A 72 -0.48 -22.40 -8.62
C GLN A 72 -1.70 -22.95 -7.86
N LEU A 73 -2.03 -22.42 -6.68
CA LEU A 73 -3.23 -22.79 -5.93
C LEU A 73 -4.47 -22.24 -6.65
N ASP A 74 -5.52 -23.06 -6.81
CA ASP A 74 -6.70 -22.77 -7.64
C ASP A 74 -7.38 -21.42 -7.31
N GLU A 75 -7.27 -20.93 -6.08
CA GLU A 75 -7.92 -19.68 -5.64
C GLU A 75 -7.00 -18.46 -5.62
N VAL A 76 -5.69 -18.64 -5.70
CA VAL A 76 -4.70 -17.56 -5.61
C VAL A 76 -4.51 -16.92 -6.98
N GLU A 77 -4.75 -15.62 -7.07
CA GLU A 77 -4.50 -14.81 -8.27
C GLU A 77 -3.08 -14.26 -8.31
N GLU A 78 -2.57 -13.85 -7.15
CA GLU A 78 -1.24 -13.26 -6.98
C GLU A 78 -0.72 -13.60 -5.59
N ALA A 79 0.59 -13.87 -5.49
CA ALA A 79 1.26 -14.08 -4.21
C ALA A 79 2.51 -13.20 -4.11
N LEU A 80 2.75 -12.64 -2.93
CA LEU A 80 3.97 -11.92 -2.59
C LEU A 80 4.59 -12.55 -1.35
N VAL A 81 5.85 -13.00 -1.48
CA VAL A 81 6.61 -13.59 -0.37
C VAL A 81 7.82 -12.71 -0.09
N VAL A 82 7.90 -12.18 1.13
CA VAL A 82 8.96 -11.29 1.58
C VAL A 82 9.58 -11.82 2.87
N TYR A 83 10.88 -12.05 2.85
CA TYR A 83 11.64 -12.38 4.04
C TYR A 83 12.07 -11.10 4.75
N GLU A 84 11.51 -10.86 5.93
CA GLU A 84 11.94 -9.77 6.82
C GLU A 84 13.07 -10.24 7.73
N GLY A 85 14.28 -10.20 7.16
CA GLY A 85 15.49 -10.69 7.82
C GLY A 85 15.45 -12.20 8.08
N GLU A 86 15.99 -12.62 9.22
CA GLU A 86 16.10 -14.03 9.62
C GLU A 86 14.93 -14.49 10.53
N GLU A 87 14.00 -13.59 10.89
CA GLU A 87 13.04 -13.82 11.97
C GLU A 87 11.66 -14.29 11.50
N PHE A 88 11.12 -13.75 10.41
CA PHE A 88 9.79 -14.10 9.91
C PHE A 88 9.63 -13.87 8.41
N VAL A 89 8.60 -14.46 7.83
CA VAL A 89 8.22 -14.34 6.43
C VAL A 89 6.86 -13.65 6.35
N ASN A 90 6.74 -12.60 5.55
CA ASN A 90 5.46 -12.00 5.20
C ASN A 90 4.97 -12.61 3.90
N VAL A 91 3.72 -13.06 3.90
CA VAL A 91 3.06 -13.66 2.75
C VAL A 91 1.75 -12.93 2.54
N ASP A 92 1.62 -12.28 1.39
CA ASP A 92 0.36 -11.69 0.95
C ASP A 92 -0.21 -12.56 -0.17
N LEU A 93 -1.45 -13.03 0.01
CA LEU A 93 -2.20 -13.79 -0.99
C LEU A 93 -3.39 -12.98 -1.48
N THR A 94 -3.43 -12.65 -2.76
CA THR A 94 -4.63 -12.10 -3.40
C THR A 94 -5.43 -13.25 -4.00
N LEU A 95 -6.70 -13.38 -3.62
CA LEU A 95 -7.58 -14.46 -4.09
C LEU A 95 -8.57 -13.99 -5.16
N SER A 96 -8.84 -14.86 -6.11
CA SER A 96 -9.86 -14.70 -7.16
C SER A 96 -11.23 -15.29 -6.78
N VAL A 97 -11.60 -15.19 -5.49
CA VAL A 97 -12.86 -15.73 -4.95
C VAL A 97 -13.81 -14.61 -4.54
N SER A 98 -15.10 -14.93 -4.38
CA SER A 98 -16.08 -13.99 -3.85
C SER A 98 -15.92 -13.81 -2.33
N GLU A 99 -16.34 -12.67 -1.77
CA GLU A 99 -16.37 -12.47 -0.31
C GLU A 99 -17.17 -13.54 0.44
N ASP A 100 -18.25 -14.07 -0.16
CA ASP A 100 -19.04 -15.16 0.42
C ASP A 100 -18.28 -16.51 0.47
N GLU A 101 -17.26 -16.69 -0.37
CA GLU A 101 -16.42 -17.88 -0.46
C GLU A 101 -15.17 -17.76 0.43
N ALA A 102 -14.80 -16.55 0.83
CA ALA A 102 -13.70 -16.26 1.75
C ALA A 102 -14.13 -16.55 3.21
N ASN A 103 -14.10 -17.84 3.58
CA ASN A 103 -14.52 -18.34 4.88
C ASN A 103 -13.38 -19.06 5.62
N ASP A 104 -13.59 -19.35 6.90
CA ASP A 104 -12.58 -19.96 7.78
C ASP A 104 -12.01 -21.28 7.21
N ASP A 105 -12.85 -22.15 6.61
CA ASP A 105 -12.37 -23.42 6.04
C ASP A 105 -11.38 -23.19 4.88
N LEU A 106 -11.57 -22.12 4.10
CA LEU A 106 -10.63 -21.74 3.03
C LEU A 106 -9.32 -21.21 3.63
N PHE A 107 -9.40 -20.35 4.64
CA PHE A 107 -8.22 -19.76 5.27
C PHE A 107 -7.37 -20.83 5.98
N GLU A 108 -7.97 -21.75 6.71
CA GLU A 108 -7.26 -22.87 7.35
C GLU A 108 -6.53 -23.75 6.32
N ARG A 109 -7.13 -23.94 5.13
CA ARG A 109 -6.46 -24.66 4.05
C ARG A 109 -5.28 -23.87 3.50
N LEU A 110 -5.47 -22.58 3.21
CA LEU A 110 -4.40 -21.73 2.69
C LEU A 110 -3.23 -21.61 3.69
N GLU A 111 -3.52 -21.50 4.98
CA GLU A 111 -2.48 -21.54 6.04
C GLU A 111 -1.66 -22.83 5.95
N SER A 112 -2.32 -23.98 5.77
CA SER A 112 -1.65 -25.27 5.62
C SER A 112 -0.81 -25.34 4.34
N ASP A 113 -1.34 -24.87 3.21
CA ASP A 113 -0.65 -24.89 1.92
C ASP A 113 0.57 -23.95 1.93
N VAL A 114 0.44 -22.77 2.55
CA VAL A 114 1.54 -21.80 2.75
C VAL A 114 2.63 -22.36 3.66
N THR A 115 2.24 -23.03 4.75
CA THR A 115 3.19 -23.66 5.67
C THR A 115 3.95 -24.81 5.00
N GLU A 116 3.33 -25.54 4.07
CA GLU A 116 4.02 -26.59 3.30
C GLU A 116 5.00 -26.00 2.27
N ALA A 117 4.73 -24.80 1.76
CA ALA A 117 5.58 -24.13 0.78
C ALA A 117 6.80 -23.40 1.40
N ILE A 118 6.70 -22.98 2.66
CA ILE A 118 7.72 -22.15 3.33
C ILE A 118 8.34 -22.92 4.50
N ASP A 119 9.65 -23.15 4.42
CA ASP A 119 10.38 -23.89 5.47
C ASP A 119 10.72 -23.03 6.71
N GLU A 120 10.42 -23.61 7.87
CA GLU A 120 11.03 -23.39 9.20
C GLU A 120 11.16 -21.93 9.68
N ARG A 121 10.19 -21.07 9.33
CA ARG A 121 10.08 -19.71 9.85
C ARG A 121 8.65 -19.35 10.23
N PRO A 122 8.45 -18.50 11.26
CA PRO A 122 7.16 -17.88 11.51
C PRO A 122 6.66 -17.14 10.28
N ILE A 123 5.37 -17.31 9.95
CA ILE A 123 4.74 -16.72 8.77
C ILE A 123 3.68 -15.72 9.24
N ASP A 124 3.76 -14.46 8.80
CA ASP A 124 2.65 -13.51 8.85
C ASP A 124 1.92 -13.60 7.52
N LEU A 125 0.74 -14.22 7.53
CA LEU A 125 -0.09 -14.45 6.34
C LEU A 125 -1.22 -13.43 6.30
N ILE A 126 -1.33 -12.70 5.19
CA ILE A 126 -2.43 -11.80 4.88
C ILE A 126 -3.16 -12.32 3.65
N VAL A 127 -4.48 -12.46 3.75
CA VAL A 127 -5.34 -12.86 2.62
C VAL A 127 -6.17 -11.66 2.19
N ILE A 128 -6.12 -11.36 0.90
CA ILE A 128 -6.72 -10.20 0.26
C ILE A 128 -7.75 -10.68 -0.76
N VAL A 129 -8.97 -10.13 -0.70
CA VAL A 129 -10.06 -10.37 -1.65
C VAL A 129 -10.59 -9.03 -2.12
N ASP A 130 -10.69 -8.83 -3.43
CA ASP A 130 -11.12 -7.56 -4.05
C ASP A 130 -10.35 -6.33 -3.48
N GLY A 131 -9.05 -6.48 -3.23
CA GLY A 131 -8.19 -5.44 -2.66
C GLY A 131 -8.42 -5.14 -1.17
N THR A 132 -9.21 -5.96 -0.47
CA THR A 132 -9.45 -5.83 0.98
C THR A 132 -8.84 -7.00 1.73
N ALA A 133 -8.06 -6.72 2.78
CA ALA A 133 -7.58 -7.76 3.69
C ALA A 133 -8.76 -8.36 4.47
N VAL A 134 -9.03 -9.64 4.25
CA VAL A 134 -10.16 -10.38 4.86
C VAL A 134 -9.72 -11.32 5.97
N HIS A 135 -8.47 -11.77 5.95
CA HIS A 135 -7.88 -12.64 6.97
C HIS A 135 -6.42 -12.27 7.21
N GLN A 136 -6.00 -12.31 8.47
CA GLN A 136 -4.60 -12.17 8.85
C GLN A 136 -4.30 -13.13 10.00
N SER A 137 -3.20 -13.87 9.88
CA SER A 137 -2.78 -14.85 10.87
C SER A 137 -1.27 -14.88 11.02
N MET A 138 -0.80 -15.16 12.23
CA MET A 138 0.59 -15.48 12.49
C MET A 138 0.69 -16.99 12.72
N ILE A 139 1.42 -17.68 11.84
CA ILE A 139 1.64 -19.12 11.88
C ILE A 139 3.00 -19.36 12.53
N GLU A 140 2.99 -20.05 13.67
CA GLU A 140 4.18 -20.45 14.41
C GLU A 140 4.26 -21.99 14.38
N ASP A 141 5.42 -22.55 14.05
CA ASP A 141 5.67 -24.01 14.09
C ASP A 141 5.70 -24.57 15.53
#